data_AF-A0A1J7HWG1-F1
#
_entry.id   AF-A0A1J7HWG1-F1
#
_cell.length_a   1.000
_cell.length_b   1.000
_cell.length_c   1.000
_cell.angle_alpha   90.00
_cell.angle_beta   90.00
_cell.angle_gamma   90.00
#
_symmetry.space_group_name_H-M   'P 1'
#
loop_
_entity.id
_entity.type
_entity.pdbx_description
1 polymer ?
#
loop_
_entity_poly.entity_id
_entity_poly.type
_entity_poly.pdbx_seq_one_letter_code
_entity_poly.pdbx_strand_id
1 'polypeptide(L)'
;MAKLIPFFFVCVLNIVSNFKIIALADDNGSSGIASSESSSSSSCKNTNYQTFLPPPFQNISSTICKPVWNTYELRYTRIGDTTTIILSAPYTLGWVGIGFSKDGMMVGSSAMVGWINKHGHANIKQYYLRGKKHSEVIADKGELPLNNVPAAVATNGAEIYLAFQLQTTTPFGKQPILLAFGTKLPQNHHLSKHEDKTAIIFDFSSGSTGPSSNGLIKMRKSHGIIGIIGWGLILPVGAIIARYFRHKDPLWFHLHSVIQLVGFAFGLGTVLLGLQLYSKMHAHIPAHRGIGIFVLVLSILQILALFLRPNKDSKIRKMWNLYHSWFGRMALIFAAMNIVLGMQAARAGNDWKISYGFLVSFVIVAVIILEVLAYLKRSENRSLHNFHMDPATEVPFPSNNLPKGKFFHLF
;
A
#
# COMPACT_ATOMS: atom_id res chain seq x y z
N MET A 1 31.56 18.11 12.43
CA MET A 1 30.74 17.37 11.44
C MET A 1 31.46 16.16 10.83
N ALA A 2 32.69 16.29 10.30
CA ALA A 2 33.38 15.19 9.58
C ALA A 2 33.46 13.82 10.30
N LYS A 3 33.64 13.78 11.63
CA LYS A 3 33.76 12.52 12.40
C LYS A 3 32.44 11.82 12.76
N LEU A 4 31.28 12.50 12.65
CA LEU A 4 29.98 11.90 13.02
C LEU A 4 29.36 11.09 11.87
N ILE A 5 29.67 11.48 10.62
CA ILE A 5 29.11 10.91 9.39
C ILE A 5 29.46 9.42 9.21
N PRO A 6 30.73 8.97 9.32
CA PRO A 6 31.04 7.54 9.12
C PRO A 6 30.45 6.66 10.23
N PHE A 7 30.44 7.12 11.48
CA PHE A 7 29.84 6.38 12.60
C PHE A 7 28.32 6.18 12.40
N PHE A 8 27.61 7.22 11.96
CA PHE A 8 26.18 7.11 11.63
C PHE A 8 25.91 6.20 10.42
N PHE A 9 26.76 6.23 9.39
CA PHE A 9 26.61 5.35 8.23
C PHE A 9 26.79 3.88 8.63
N VAL A 10 27.75 3.59 9.53
CA VAL A 10 27.95 2.25 10.13
C VAL A 10 26.77 1.83 11.02
N CYS A 11 26.18 2.73 11.81
CA CYS A 11 24.99 2.42 12.60
C CYS A 11 23.76 2.13 11.71
N VAL A 12 23.55 2.91 10.64
CA VAL A 12 22.44 2.69 9.69
C VAL A 12 22.67 1.39 8.90
N LEU A 13 23.90 1.08 8.47
CA LEU A 13 24.21 -0.22 7.87
C LEU A 13 23.95 -1.37 8.83
N ASN A 14 24.32 -1.24 10.12
CA ASN A 14 24.04 -2.27 11.13
C ASN A 14 22.53 -2.46 11.35
N ILE A 15 21.75 -1.39 11.43
CA ILE A 15 20.28 -1.49 11.56
C ILE A 15 19.67 -2.17 10.34
N VAL A 16 20.08 -1.80 9.12
CA VAL A 16 19.61 -2.42 7.87
C VAL A 16 20.05 -3.89 7.76
N SER A 17 21.25 -4.23 8.24
CA SER A 17 21.78 -5.60 8.23
C SER A 17 21.10 -6.48 9.27
N ASN A 18 20.86 -5.97 10.48
CA ASN A 18 20.12 -6.69 11.53
C ASN A 18 18.64 -6.89 11.18
N PHE A 19 18.03 -5.96 10.43
CA PHE A 19 16.68 -6.17 9.88
C PHE A 19 16.60 -7.37 8.91
N LYS A 20 17.73 -7.74 8.28
CA LYS A 20 17.85 -8.91 7.41
C LYS A 20 17.98 -10.23 8.21
N ILE A 21 18.48 -10.17 9.45
CA ILE A 21 18.65 -11.33 10.35
C ILE A 21 17.33 -11.63 11.08
N ILE A 22 16.64 -10.62 11.61
CA ILE A 22 15.34 -10.79 12.30
C ILE A 22 14.25 -11.37 11.35
N ALA A 23 14.44 -11.27 10.03
CA ALA A 23 13.54 -11.87 9.04
C ALA A 23 13.76 -13.38 8.80
N LEU A 24 14.78 -14.01 9.41
CA LEU A 24 15.25 -15.36 9.10
C LEU A 24 15.47 -16.29 10.32
N ALA A 25 15.04 -15.91 11.52
CA ALA A 25 15.13 -16.74 12.73
C ALA A 25 13.73 -17.11 13.24
N ASP A 26 13.32 -18.37 13.01
CA ASP A 26 13.01 -19.35 14.07
C ASP A 26 12.08 -20.46 13.54
N ASP A 27 12.66 -21.63 13.26
CA ASP A 27 11.99 -22.92 13.06
C ASP A 27 12.69 -23.95 13.97
N ASN A 28 12.23 -24.09 15.22
CA ASN A 28 12.18 -25.36 15.99
C ASN A 28 11.80 -25.12 17.46
N GLY A 29 10.88 -25.93 18.01
CA GLY A 29 10.59 -25.95 19.44
C GLY A 29 9.19 -26.46 19.79
N SER A 30 9.00 -27.78 19.84
CA SER A 30 7.75 -28.40 20.30
C SER A 30 7.63 -28.38 21.83
N SER A 31 6.54 -27.81 22.35
CA SER A 31 5.76 -28.37 23.48
C SER A 31 4.49 -27.53 23.66
N GLY A 32 3.36 -28.18 23.94
CA GLY A 32 2.06 -27.52 23.94
C GLY A 32 1.59 -27.05 25.32
N ILE A 33 0.59 -26.15 25.32
CA ILE A 33 -0.64 -26.22 26.13
C ILE A 33 -1.66 -25.31 25.45
N ALA A 34 -2.93 -25.69 25.47
CA ALA A 34 -3.98 -25.01 24.74
C ALA A 34 -4.41 -23.69 25.40
N SER A 35 -4.49 -22.62 24.60
CA SER A 35 -5.40 -21.50 24.84
C SER A 35 -5.96 -21.00 23.51
N SER A 36 -7.26 -20.71 23.49
CA SER A 36 -8.04 -20.54 22.27
C SER A 36 -8.14 -19.07 21.85
N GLU A 37 -7.29 -18.63 20.92
CA GLU A 37 -7.49 -17.37 20.20
C GLU A 37 -7.38 -17.54 18.68
N SER A 38 -8.41 -17.10 17.97
CA SER A 38 -8.61 -17.33 16.54
C SER A 38 -7.72 -16.44 15.67
N SER A 39 -6.50 -16.89 15.40
CA SER A 39 -5.63 -16.31 14.37
C SER A 39 -5.76 -17.11 13.07
N SER A 40 -6.26 -16.48 12.00
CA SER A 40 -6.48 -17.15 10.71
C SER A 40 -5.15 -17.43 10.00
N SER A 41 -4.66 -18.66 10.20
CA SER A 41 -3.40 -19.13 9.62
C SER A 41 -3.51 -19.23 8.09
N SER A 42 -2.42 -18.84 7.42
CA SER A 42 -2.36 -18.76 5.96
C SER A 42 -2.07 -20.13 5.33
N SER A 43 -3.07 -20.99 5.36
CA SER A 43 -3.17 -22.21 4.56
C SER A 43 -4.47 -22.16 3.75
N CYS A 44 -4.54 -22.88 2.64
CA CYS A 44 -5.80 -23.00 1.91
C CYS A 44 -6.85 -23.73 2.75
N LYS A 45 -8.12 -23.34 2.62
CA LYS A 45 -9.23 -23.96 3.35
C LYS A 45 -9.27 -25.46 3.11
N ASN A 46 -9.31 -26.26 4.18
CA ASN A 46 -9.51 -27.70 4.08
C ASN A 46 -10.98 -27.99 3.72
N THR A 47 -11.28 -28.02 2.42
CA THR A 47 -12.63 -28.20 1.89
C THR A 47 -12.86 -29.64 1.48
N ASN A 48 -13.87 -30.30 2.05
CA ASN A 48 -14.27 -31.64 1.60
C ASN A 48 -15.14 -31.53 0.32
N TYR A 49 -14.55 -31.81 -0.84
CA TYR A 49 -15.23 -31.75 -2.14
C TYR A 49 -16.22 -32.90 -2.38
N GLN A 50 -16.13 -34.00 -1.63
CA GLN A 50 -16.99 -35.18 -1.78
C GLN A 50 -18.47 -34.86 -1.58
N THR A 51 -18.78 -33.81 -0.81
CA THR A 51 -20.16 -33.46 -0.44
C THR A 51 -20.89 -32.60 -1.49
N PHE A 52 -20.19 -31.98 -2.45
CA PHE A 52 -20.81 -31.03 -3.38
C PHE A 52 -20.24 -30.98 -4.81
N LEU A 53 -19.05 -31.52 -5.10
CA LEU A 53 -18.56 -31.67 -6.47
C LEU A 53 -18.86 -33.09 -7.01
N PRO A 54 -19.06 -33.26 -8.33
CA PRO A 54 -19.16 -34.58 -8.93
C PRO A 54 -17.77 -35.23 -9.13
N PRO A 55 -17.69 -36.55 -9.33
CA PRO A 55 -16.47 -37.21 -9.81
C PRO A 55 -16.01 -36.58 -11.15
N PRO A 56 -14.70 -36.46 -11.41
CA PRO A 56 -13.56 -36.90 -10.59
C PRO A 56 -13.11 -35.86 -9.53
N PHE A 57 -13.78 -34.71 -9.42
CA PHE A 57 -13.31 -33.57 -8.62
C PHE A 57 -13.44 -33.74 -7.09
N GLN A 58 -14.06 -34.84 -6.64
CA GLN A 58 -14.30 -35.16 -5.23
C GLN A 58 -13.02 -35.52 -4.45
N ASN A 59 -12.12 -36.29 -5.07
CA ASN A 59 -10.99 -36.94 -4.41
C ASN A 59 -9.65 -36.34 -4.84
N ILE A 60 -9.55 -35.01 -4.90
CA ILE A 60 -8.27 -34.34 -5.16
C ILE A 60 -7.43 -34.31 -3.87
N SER A 61 -6.70 -35.40 -3.63
CA SER A 61 -5.64 -35.45 -2.62
C SER A 61 -4.55 -34.42 -2.96
N SER A 62 -4.54 -33.32 -2.20
CA SER A 62 -3.78 -32.13 -2.60
C SER A 62 -2.30 -32.20 -2.24
N THR A 63 -1.43 -31.92 -3.21
CA THR A 63 -0.08 -31.38 -2.95
C THR A 63 0.06 -29.90 -3.29
N ILE A 64 -0.83 -29.30 -4.08
CA ILE A 64 -0.70 -27.88 -4.48
C ILE A 64 -2.02 -27.11 -4.39
N CYS A 65 -2.04 -26.15 -3.47
CA CYS A 65 -3.03 -25.07 -3.41
C CYS A 65 -2.33 -23.74 -3.22
N LYS A 66 -2.79 -22.68 -3.90
CA LYS A 66 -2.27 -21.32 -3.76
C LYS A 66 -3.43 -20.32 -3.72
N PRO A 67 -3.56 -19.44 -2.70
CA PRO A 67 -4.44 -18.28 -2.80
C PRO A 67 -3.90 -17.33 -3.87
N VAL A 68 -4.76 -16.93 -4.81
CA VAL A 68 -4.39 -16.25 -6.07
C VAL A 68 -4.88 -14.81 -6.15
N TRP A 69 -6.02 -14.47 -5.53
CA TRP A 69 -6.58 -13.11 -5.57
C TRP A 69 -7.55 -12.84 -4.43
N ASN A 70 -7.14 -12.03 -3.46
CA ASN A 70 -7.88 -11.81 -2.21
C ASN A 70 -8.13 -13.14 -1.47
N THR A 71 -9.35 -13.66 -1.51
CA THR A 71 -9.83 -14.92 -0.95
C THR A 71 -10.00 -16.04 -2.01
N TYR A 72 -9.70 -15.78 -3.28
CA TYR A 72 -9.75 -16.80 -4.32
C TYR A 72 -8.60 -17.80 -4.10
N GLU A 73 -8.89 -19.10 -4.10
CA GLU A 73 -7.88 -20.16 -4.07
C GLU A 73 -7.87 -20.90 -5.42
N LEU A 74 -6.67 -21.17 -5.94
CA LEU A 74 -6.47 -22.06 -7.08
C LEU A 74 -5.80 -23.34 -6.60
N ARG A 75 -6.51 -24.45 -6.79
CA ARG A 75 -6.02 -25.81 -6.58
C ARG A 75 -5.82 -26.44 -7.95
N TYR A 76 -4.72 -27.18 -8.10
CA TYR A 76 -4.56 -28.03 -9.26
C TYR A 76 -3.84 -29.32 -8.89
N THR A 77 -4.08 -30.36 -9.68
CA THR A 77 -3.28 -31.58 -9.67
C THR A 77 -3.02 -32.02 -11.10
N ARG A 78 -1.86 -32.61 -11.38
CA ARG A 78 -1.52 -33.16 -12.70
C ARG A 78 -1.35 -34.68 -12.57
N ILE A 79 -2.07 -35.43 -13.40
CA ILE A 79 -1.98 -36.89 -13.51
C ILE A 79 -1.81 -37.20 -15.00
N GLY A 80 -0.62 -37.68 -15.38
CA GLY A 80 -0.24 -37.81 -16.79
C GLY A 80 -0.36 -36.46 -17.52
N ASP A 81 -1.14 -36.44 -18.61
CA ASP A 81 -1.43 -35.23 -19.39
C ASP A 81 -2.62 -34.43 -18.89
N THR A 82 -3.36 -34.93 -17.91
CA THR A 82 -4.56 -34.29 -17.37
C THR A 82 -4.20 -33.37 -16.21
N THR A 83 -4.43 -32.08 -16.39
CA THR A 83 -4.35 -31.07 -15.32
C THR A 83 -5.77 -30.77 -14.83
N THR A 84 -6.11 -31.22 -13.63
CA THR A 84 -7.38 -30.90 -12.97
C THR A 84 -7.23 -29.58 -12.23
N ILE A 85 -8.18 -28.67 -12.40
CA ILE A 85 -8.18 -27.34 -11.79
C ILE A 85 -9.48 -27.15 -11.01
N ILE A 86 -9.36 -26.66 -9.77
CA ILE A 86 -10.48 -26.11 -8.99
C ILE A 86 -10.12 -24.67 -8.60
N LEU A 87 -10.94 -23.72 -9.05
CA LEU A 87 -10.95 -22.35 -8.52
C LEU A 87 -12.06 -22.22 -7.49
N SER A 88 -11.74 -21.78 -6.28
CA SER A 88 -12.73 -21.30 -5.31
C SER A 88 -12.75 -19.77 -5.26
N ALA A 89 -13.93 -19.19 -5.02
CA ALA A 89 -14.12 -17.75 -4.86
C ALA A 89 -15.34 -17.45 -3.99
N PRO A 90 -15.38 -16.32 -3.25
CA PRO A 90 -16.62 -15.84 -2.64
C PRO A 90 -17.68 -15.57 -3.71
N TYR A 91 -18.92 -15.93 -3.40
CA TYR A 91 -20.02 -15.87 -4.35
C TYR A 91 -21.31 -15.41 -3.67
N THR A 92 -22.03 -14.52 -4.35
CA THR A 92 -23.34 -14.00 -3.92
C THR A 92 -24.34 -14.11 -5.06
N LEU A 93 -24.05 -13.49 -6.21
CA LEU A 93 -24.68 -13.78 -7.49
C LEU A 93 -23.75 -13.39 -8.66
N GLY A 94 -24.17 -13.76 -9.87
CA GLY A 94 -23.53 -13.34 -11.11
C GLY A 94 -22.60 -14.43 -11.62
N TRP A 95 -21.39 -14.11 -12.06
CA TRP A 95 -20.45 -15.06 -12.65
C TRP A 95 -19.03 -14.87 -12.12
N VAL A 96 -18.27 -15.96 -12.06
CA VAL A 96 -16.83 -15.99 -11.76
C VAL A 96 -16.10 -16.63 -12.94
N GLY A 97 -14.92 -16.13 -13.28
CA GLY A 97 -14.16 -16.60 -14.45
C GLY A 97 -12.66 -16.67 -14.23
N ILE A 98 -12.05 -17.69 -14.85
CA ILE A 98 -10.61 -17.91 -14.95
C ILE A 98 -10.20 -17.97 -16.43
N GLY A 99 -9.36 -17.03 -16.85
CA GLY A 99 -8.81 -16.93 -18.20
C GLY A 99 -7.35 -17.37 -18.28
N PHE A 100 -6.96 -17.91 -19.43
CA PHE A 100 -5.59 -18.28 -19.76
C PHE A 100 -5.17 -17.39 -20.94
N SER A 101 -4.10 -16.63 -20.73
CA SER A 101 -3.66 -15.55 -21.60
C SER A 101 -2.21 -15.77 -22.06
N LYS A 102 -1.89 -15.31 -23.27
CA LYS A 102 -0.53 -15.39 -23.83
C LYS A 102 0.35 -14.23 -23.35
N ASP A 103 -0.25 -13.09 -23.02
CA ASP A 103 0.41 -11.81 -22.70
C ASP A 103 -0.06 -11.16 -21.39
N GLY A 104 -1.03 -11.77 -20.68
CA GLY A 104 -1.67 -11.20 -19.49
C GLY A 104 -2.85 -10.27 -19.81
N MET A 105 -3.25 -10.13 -21.08
CA MET A 105 -4.36 -9.31 -21.52
C MET A 105 -5.61 -10.15 -21.82
N MET A 106 -6.79 -9.54 -21.64
CA MET A 106 -8.08 -10.19 -21.89
C MET A 106 -8.28 -10.57 -23.36
N VAL A 107 -7.87 -9.70 -24.30
CA VAL A 107 -8.14 -9.87 -25.73
C VAL A 107 -7.27 -10.99 -26.28
N GLY A 108 -7.88 -11.94 -27.00
CA GLY A 108 -7.21 -13.13 -27.53
C GLY A 108 -7.04 -14.28 -26.52
N SER A 109 -7.51 -14.11 -25.28
CA SER A 109 -7.48 -15.17 -24.26
C SER A 109 -8.66 -16.14 -24.37
N SER A 110 -8.52 -17.31 -23.73
CA SER A 110 -9.62 -18.26 -23.54
C SER A 110 -9.91 -18.43 -22.04
N ALA A 111 -11.17 -18.58 -21.66
CA ALA A 111 -11.56 -18.61 -20.24
C ALA A 111 -12.64 -19.66 -19.93
N MET A 112 -12.60 -20.21 -18.71
CA MET A 112 -13.73 -20.92 -18.12
C MET A 112 -14.49 -19.96 -17.22
N VAL A 113 -15.81 -19.87 -17.41
CA VAL A 113 -16.68 -18.98 -16.63
C VAL A 113 -17.89 -19.76 -16.12
N GLY A 114 -18.14 -19.64 -14.82
CA GLY A 114 -19.15 -20.39 -14.07
C GLY A 114 -20.10 -19.49 -13.29
N TRP A 115 -21.36 -19.94 -13.18
CA TRP A 115 -22.41 -19.27 -12.42
C TRP A 115 -23.50 -20.25 -11.97
N ILE A 116 -24.27 -19.84 -10.97
CA ILE A 116 -25.56 -20.45 -10.62
C ILE A 116 -26.68 -19.59 -11.22
N ASN A 117 -27.62 -20.19 -11.95
CA ASN A 117 -28.73 -19.44 -12.55
C ASN A 117 -29.87 -19.18 -11.52
N LYS A 118 -30.92 -18.45 -11.93
CA LYS A 118 -32.07 -18.11 -11.07
C LYS A 118 -32.85 -19.33 -10.54
N HIS A 119 -32.68 -20.50 -11.15
CA HIS A 119 -33.33 -21.76 -10.77
C HIS A 119 -32.41 -22.65 -9.92
N GLY A 120 -31.24 -22.15 -9.50
CA GLY A 120 -30.26 -22.92 -8.72
C GLY A 120 -29.38 -23.85 -9.57
N HIS A 121 -29.55 -23.89 -10.89
CA HIS A 121 -28.76 -24.79 -11.74
C HIS A 121 -27.36 -24.24 -11.96
N ALA A 122 -26.35 -25.10 -11.78
CA ALA A 122 -24.97 -24.83 -12.12
C ALA A 122 -24.78 -24.70 -13.64
N ASN A 123 -24.02 -23.70 -14.04
CA ASN A 123 -23.67 -23.42 -15.43
C ASN A 123 -22.17 -23.13 -15.52
N ILE A 124 -21.49 -23.73 -16.48
CA ILE A 124 -20.08 -23.44 -16.78
C ILE A 124 -19.84 -23.58 -18.27
N LYS A 125 -19.14 -22.61 -18.86
CA LYS A 125 -18.82 -22.58 -20.28
C LYS A 125 -17.40 -22.07 -20.52
N GLN A 126 -16.81 -22.54 -21.62
CA GLN A 126 -15.61 -21.95 -22.19
C GLN A 126 -15.99 -20.68 -22.98
N TYR A 127 -15.12 -19.68 -22.98
CA TYR A 127 -15.28 -18.44 -23.74
C TYR A 127 -14.00 -18.07 -24.48
N TYR A 128 -14.16 -17.62 -25.72
CA TYR A 128 -13.09 -16.95 -26.46
C TYR A 128 -13.28 -15.44 -26.34
N LEU A 129 -12.27 -14.76 -25.82
CA LEU A 129 -12.30 -13.34 -25.50
C LEU A 129 -11.72 -12.54 -26.67
N ARG A 130 -12.37 -12.58 -27.83
CA ARG A 130 -11.92 -11.91 -29.06
C ARG A 130 -11.81 -10.39 -28.91
N GLY A 131 -12.56 -9.79 -27.99
CA GLY A 131 -12.60 -8.35 -27.80
C GLY A 131 -13.26 -7.94 -26.49
N LYS A 132 -13.48 -6.63 -26.33
CA LYS A 132 -14.07 -6.04 -25.12
C LYS A 132 -15.58 -5.80 -25.25
N LYS A 133 -16.15 -5.90 -26.45
CA LYS A 133 -17.60 -5.81 -26.67
C LYS A 133 -18.28 -7.13 -26.30
N HIS A 134 -19.53 -7.05 -25.87
CA HIS A 134 -20.37 -8.18 -25.47
C HIS A 134 -20.52 -9.26 -26.57
N SER A 135 -20.54 -8.86 -27.85
CA SER A 135 -20.57 -9.74 -29.02
C SER A 135 -19.22 -10.36 -29.40
N GLU A 136 -18.14 -9.97 -28.72
CA GLU A 136 -16.78 -10.47 -28.92
C GLU A 136 -16.30 -11.37 -27.76
N VAL A 137 -17.16 -11.58 -26.76
CA VAL A 137 -17.01 -12.57 -25.69
C VAL A 137 -17.88 -13.75 -26.08
N ILE A 138 -17.28 -14.73 -26.75
CA ILE A 138 -18.02 -15.77 -27.48
C ILE A 138 -18.04 -17.05 -26.64
N ALA A 139 -19.23 -17.43 -26.18
CA ALA A 139 -19.47 -18.69 -25.47
C ALA A 139 -19.17 -19.91 -26.35
N ASP A 140 -18.82 -21.02 -25.71
CA ASP A 140 -18.56 -22.33 -26.32
C ASP A 140 -17.45 -22.31 -27.40
N LYS A 141 -16.50 -21.40 -27.27
CA LYS A 141 -15.29 -21.30 -28.13
C LYS A 141 -14.04 -21.03 -27.30
N GLY A 142 -12.88 -21.32 -27.88
CA GLY A 142 -11.56 -20.93 -27.38
C GLY A 142 -10.51 -22.02 -27.61
N GLU A 143 -9.33 -21.80 -27.04
CA GLU A 143 -8.13 -22.64 -27.20
C GLU A 143 -7.79 -23.50 -25.96
N LEU A 144 -8.64 -23.52 -24.92
CA LEU A 144 -8.43 -24.42 -23.79
C LEU A 144 -8.66 -25.87 -24.22
N PRO A 145 -7.71 -26.78 -24.03
CA PRO A 145 -7.87 -28.18 -24.40
C PRO A 145 -8.66 -28.92 -23.31
N LEU A 146 -9.97 -28.70 -23.27
CA LEU A 146 -10.88 -29.46 -22.41
C LEU A 146 -10.91 -30.93 -22.87
N ASN A 147 -11.06 -31.85 -21.92
CA ASN A 147 -11.32 -33.26 -22.20
C ASN A 147 -12.82 -33.59 -22.13
N ASN A 148 -13.16 -34.86 -22.28
CA ASN A 148 -14.55 -35.35 -22.24
C ASN A 148 -15.17 -35.39 -20.83
N VAL A 149 -14.45 -34.99 -19.77
CA VAL A 149 -15.00 -34.91 -18.42
C VAL A 149 -15.76 -33.59 -18.27
N PRO A 150 -17.08 -33.61 -17.99
CA PRO A 150 -17.85 -32.38 -17.84
C PRO A 150 -17.27 -31.46 -16.78
N ALA A 151 -17.05 -30.20 -17.14
CA ALA A 151 -16.74 -29.17 -16.15
C ALA A 151 -17.92 -29.00 -15.19
N ALA A 152 -17.62 -28.79 -13.91
CA ALA A 152 -18.61 -28.68 -12.84
C ALA A 152 -18.55 -27.30 -12.17
N VAL A 153 -19.71 -26.85 -11.71
CA VAL A 153 -19.85 -25.71 -10.81
C VAL A 153 -20.72 -26.13 -9.63
N ALA A 154 -20.32 -25.72 -8.44
CA ALA A 154 -21.08 -25.95 -7.22
C ALA A 154 -20.82 -24.83 -6.21
N THR A 155 -21.66 -24.74 -5.19
CA THR A 155 -21.52 -23.79 -4.08
C THR A 155 -21.46 -24.52 -2.75
N ASN A 156 -20.60 -24.05 -1.85
CA ASN A 156 -20.57 -24.50 -0.46
C ASN A 156 -20.42 -23.27 0.45
N GLY A 157 -21.40 -23.06 1.34
CA GLY A 157 -21.54 -21.81 2.08
C GLY A 157 -21.60 -20.59 1.15
N ALA A 158 -20.78 -19.58 1.41
CA ALA A 158 -20.69 -18.34 0.63
C ALA A 158 -19.64 -18.39 -0.51
N GLU A 159 -19.27 -19.58 -0.98
CA GLU A 159 -18.25 -19.76 -2.02
C GLU A 159 -18.76 -20.60 -3.21
N ILE A 160 -18.31 -20.22 -4.41
CA ILE A 160 -18.47 -21.00 -5.64
C ILE A 160 -17.16 -21.70 -5.98
N TYR A 161 -17.28 -22.88 -6.57
CA TYR A 161 -16.19 -23.72 -7.03
C TYR A 161 -16.38 -23.98 -8.52
N LEU A 162 -15.39 -23.64 -9.33
CA LEU A 162 -15.31 -23.98 -10.76
C LEU A 162 -14.29 -25.10 -10.91
N ALA A 163 -14.74 -26.27 -11.34
CA ALA A 163 -13.90 -27.46 -11.49
C ALA A 163 -13.88 -27.93 -12.95
N PHE A 164 -12.70 -28.12 -13.53
CA PHE A 164 -12.55 -28.57 -14.92
C PHE A 164 -11.18 -29.26 -15.13
N GLN A 165 -11.03 -29.96 -16.25
CA GLN A 165 -9.78 -30.62 -16.63
C GLN A 165 -9.27 -30.09 -17.96
N LEU A 166 -7.95 -29.91 -18.05
CA LEU A 166 -7.22 -29.58 -19.27
C LEU A 166 -6.32 -30.74 -19.65
N GLN A 167 -6.39 -31.21 -20.90
CA GLN A 167 -5.57 -32.30 -21.43
C GLN A 167 -4.45 -31.73 -22.28
N THR A 168 -3.21 -31.87 -21.80
CA THR A 168 -2.04 -31.14 -22.32
C THR A 168 -0.84 -32.06 -22.45
N THR A 169 -0.45 -32.34 -23.70
CA THR A 169 0.77 -33.09 -24.03
C THR A 169 2.02 -32.32 -23.59
N THR A 170 2.02 -30.99 -23.71
CA THR A 170 3.02 -30.10 -23.12
C THR A 170 2.47 -29.47 -21.83
N PRO A 171 3.08 -29.72 -20.65
CA PRO A 171 2.64 -29.10 -19.40
C PRO A 171 2.67 -27.58 -19.46
N PHE A 172 1.68 -26.92 -18.87
CA PHE A 172 1.78 -25.49 -18.58
C PHE A 172 2.98 -25.25 -17.66
N GLY A 173 3.84 -24.29 -18.04
CA GLY A 173 4.87 -23.75 -17.17
C GLY A 173 4.35 -22.53 -16.41
N LYS A 174 5.02 -21.39 -16.60
CA LYS A 174 4.52 -20.08 -16.19
C LYS A 174 3.45 -19.60 -17.16
N GLN A 175 2.22 -19.55 -16.69
CA GLN A 175 1.02 -19.23 -17.46
C GLN A 175 0.38 -17.95 -16.90
N PRO A 176 0.23 -16.88 -17.71
CA PRO A 176 -0.61 -15.74 -17.34
C PRO A 176 -2.07 -16.20 -17.16
N ILE A 177 -2.58 -16.07 -15.94
CA ILE A 177 -3.97 -16.33 -15.57
C ILE A 177 -4.69 -15.00 -15.33
N LEU A 178 -5.88 -14.88 -15.88
CA LEU A 178 -6.82 -13.80 -15.63
C LEU A 178 -7.87 -14.31 -14.63
N LEU A 179 -8.22 -13.52 -13.62
CA LEU A 179 -9.33 -13.80 -12.72
C LEU A 179 -10.30 -12.63 -12.76
N ALA A 180 -11.60 -12.90 -12.86
CA ALA A 180 -12.63 -11.86 -12.92
C ALA A 180 -13.96 -12.36 -12.35
N PHE A 181 -14.81 -11.43 -11.94
CA PHE A 181 -16.21 -11.72 -11.62
C PHE A 181 -17.12 -10.57 -12.03
N GLY A 182 -18.40 -10.86 -12.26
CA GLY A 182 -19.45 -9.86 -12.43
C GLY A 182 -20.66 -10.20 -11.58
N THR A 183 -21.33 -9.19 -11.03
CA THR A 183 -22.51 -9.31 -10.14
C THR A 183 -23.84 -9.46 -10.88
N LYS A 184 -23.83 -9.48 -12.21
CA LYS A 184 -25.02 -9.67 -13.03
C LYS A 184 -25.02 -11.08 -13.60
N LEU A 185 -26.14 -11.79 -13.44
CA LEU A 185 -26.31 -13.13 -14.01
C LEU A 185 -26.23 -13.07 -15.54
N PRO A 186 -25.46 -13.97 -16.19
CA PRO A 186 -25.42 -14.07 -17.65
C PRO A 186 -26.81 -14.28 -18.25
N GLN A 187 -27.06 -13.65 -19.40
CA GLN A 187 -28.28 -13.80 -20.19
C GLN A 187 -27.91 -14.35 -21.56
N ASN A 188 -28.56 -15.43 -22.00
CA ASN A 188 -28.26 -16.13 -23.26
C ASN A 188 -26.75 -16.42 -23.42
N HIS A 189 -26.10 -16.87 -22.34
CA HIS A 189 -24.65 -17.08 -22.21
C HIS A 189 -23.77 -15.85 -22.43
N HIS A 190 -24.32 -14.64 -22.55
CA HIS A 190 -23.48 -13.45 -22.58
C HIS A 190 -23.17 -12.94 -21.17
N LEU A 191 -21.90 -12.59 -20.98
CA LEU A 191 -21.37 -12.09 -19.72
C LEU A 191 -21.54 -10.57 -19.64
N SER A 192 -21.93 -10.08 -18.47
CA SER A 192 -21.78 -8.66 -18.17
C SER A 192 -20.29 -8.26 -18.19
N LYS A 193 -20.00 -6.96 -18.28
CA LYS A 193 -18.70 -6.45 -17.86
C LYS A 193 -18.40 -6.95 -16.43
N HIS A 194 -17.16 -7.36 -16.17
CA HIS A 194 -16.69 -7.71 -14.84
C HIS A 194 -16.78 -6.47 -13.91
N GLU A 195 -17.03 -6.68 -12.62
CA GLU A 195 -16.91 -5.64 -11.59
C GLU A 195 -15.43 -5.39 -11.28
N ASP A 196 -14.68 -6.46 -11.01
CA ASP A 196 -13.22 -6.40 -10.87
C ASP A 196 -12.54 -7.56 -11.61
N LYS A 197 -11.24 -7.39 -11.85
CA LYS A 197 -10.36 -8.39 -12.45
C LYS A 197 -8.91 -8.23 -11.98
N THR A 198 -8.14 -9.31 -12.07
CA THR A 198 -6.68 -9.27 -11.98
C THR A 198 -6.06 -10.15 -13.07
N ALA A 199 -4.78 -9.90 -13.36
CA ALA A 199 -3.91 -10.82 -14.08
C ALA A 199 -2.74 -11.20 -13.15
N ILE A 200 -2.35 -12.47 -13.15
CA ILE A 200 -1.21 -13.00 -12.39
C ILE A 200 -0.44 -13.97 -13.27
N ILE A 201 0.85 -14.18 -13.00
CA ILE A 201 1.59 -15.31 -13.57
C ILE A 201 1.48 -16.46 -12.58
N PHE A 202 0.81 -17.54 -12.98
CA PHE A 202 0.73 -18.77 -12.20
C PHE A 202 1.72 -19.79 -12.76
N ASP A 203 2.49 -20.41 -11.87
CA ASP A 203 3.41 -21.47 -12.24
C ASP A 203 2.78 -22.83 -11.95
N PHE A 204 2.51 -23.58 -13.03
CA PHE A 204 1.96 -24.93 -13.02
C PHE A 204 3.06 -26.01 -13.00
N SER A 205 4.33 -25.69 -13.31
CA SER A 205 5.41 -26.69 -13.34
C SER A 205 6.00 -26.98 -11.95
N SER A 206 5.88 -26.06 -11.00
CA SER A 206 6.43 -26.24 -9.65
C SER A 206 5.58 -27.13 -8.76
N GLY A 207 5.91 -28.43 -8.75
CA GLY A 207 5.80 -29.25 -7.55
C GLY A 207 6.59 -28.60 -6.43
N SER A 208 5.89 -27.81 -5.59
CA SER A 208 6.40 -27.18 -4.36
C SER A 208 7.79 -26.53 -4.42
N THR A 209 7.94 -25.34 -5.03
CA THR A 209 8.99 -24.34 -4.67
C THR A 209 8.87 -22.96 -5.36
N GLY A 210 7.66 -22.54 -5.80
CA GLY A 210 7.41 -21.10 -5.99
C GLY A 210 7.48 -20.37 -4.63
N PRO A 211 7.88 -19.08 -4.56
CA PRO A 211 7.84 -18.33 -3.30
C PRO A 211 6.42 -18.41 -2.74
N SER A 212 6.29 -18.90 -1.50
CA SER A 212 4.98 -19.20 -0.93
C SER A 212 4.05 -17.98 -1.02
N SER A 213 2.76 -18.23 -1.23
CA SER A 213 1.72 -17.21 -1.10
C SER A 213 1.88 -16.42 0.20
N ASN A 214 2.26 -17.12 1.26
CA ASN A 214 2.54 -16.55 2.58
C ASN A 214 3.72 -15.56 2.52
N GLY A 215 4.81 -15.90 1.83
CA GLY A 215 5.93 -14.99 1.58
C GLY A 215 5.53 -13.76 0.76
N LEU A 216 4.67 -13.91 -0.26
CA LEU A 216 4.18 -12.80 -1.09
C LEU A 216 3.21 -11.89 -0.33
N ILE A 217 2.30 -12.48 0.45
CA ILE A 217 1.38 -11.78 1.37
C ILE A 217 2.17 -11.06 2.47
N LYS A 218 3.18 -11.72 3.07
CA LYS A 218 4.11 -11.12 4.04
C LYS A 218 4.83 -9.93 3.41
N MET A 219 5.36 -10.06 2.19
CA MET A 219 6.03 -8.97 1.47
C MET A 219 5.09 -7.78 1.17
N ARG A 220 3.83 -8.04 0.76
CA ARG A 220 2.80 -7.00 0.55
C ARG A 220 2.42 -6.30 1.87
N LYS A 221 2.24 -7.06 2.96
CA LYS A 221 2.00 -6.53 4.31
C LYS A 221 3.19 -5.68 4.80
N SER A 222 4.42 -6.19 4.69
CA SER A 222 5.64 -5.47 5.07
C SER A 222 5.83 -4.18 4.29
N HIS A 223 5.58 -4.17 2.96
CA HIS A 223 5.61 -2.95 2.16
C HIS A 223 4.62 -1.89 2.69
N GLY A 224 3.38 -2.28 2.99
CA GLY A 224 2.38 -1.38 3.58
C GLY A 224 2.76 -0.87 4.97
N ILE A 225 3.20 -1.76 5.87
CA ILE A 225 3.58 -1.43 7.26
C ILE A 225 4.79 -0.48 7.29
N ILE A 226 5.87 -0.82 6.57
CA ILE A 226 7.09 0.01 6.50
C ILE A 226 6.76 1.37 5.85
N GLY A 227 5.87 1.39 4.85
CA GLY A 227 5.37 2.61 4.23
C GLY A 227 4.63 3.51 5.20
N ILE A 228 3.69 2.97 5.99
CA ILE A 228 2.96 3.73 7.01
C ILE A 228 3.89 4.24 8.12
N ILE A 229 4.84 3.42 8.59
CA ILE A 229 5.79 3.83 9.63
C ILE A 229 6.72 4.95 9.12
N GLY A 230 7.34 4.77 7.96
CA GLY A 230 8.25 5.76 7.37
C GLY A 230 7.55 7.06 6.98
N TRP A 231 6.58 6.97 6.07
CA TRP A 231 5.91 8.13 5.46
C TRP A 231 4.75 8.68 6.28
N GLY A 232 4.03 7.84 7.02
CA GLY A 232 2.87 8.24 7.81
C GLY A 232 3.20 8.74 9.22
N LEU A 233 4.35 8.35 9.79
CA LEU A 233 4.73 8.68 11.18
C LEU A 233 6.10 9.37 11.29
N ILE A 234 7.20 8.71 10.90
CA ILE A 234 8.56 9.20 11.17
C ILE A 234 8.85 10.53 10.45
N LEU A 235 8.60 10.59 9.14
CA LEU A 235 8.87 11.79 8.33
C LEU A 235 7.99 13.01 8.74
N PRO A 236 6.68 12.86 9.02
CA PRO A 236 5.86 13.91 9.65
C PRO A 236 6.41 14.43 10.99
N VAL A 237 6.82 13.54 11.91
CA VAL A 237 7.40 13.95 13.21
C VAL A 237 8.66 14.80 13.01
N GLY A 238 9.55 14.42 12.09
CA GLY A 238 10.71 15.21 11.72
C GLY A 238 10.34 16.60 11.19
N ALA A 239 9.25 16.73 10.43
CA ALA A 239 8.77 18.01 9.90
C ALA A 239 8.13 18.91 10.98
N ILE A 240 7.39 18.32 11.92
CA ILE A 240 6.83 19.01 13.10
C ILE A 240 7.97 19.63 13.94
N ILE A 241 9.04 18.86 14.21
CA ILE A 241 10.22 19.34 14.95
C ILE A 241 10.84 20.57 14.27
N ALA A 242 11.06 20.52 12.95
CA ALA A 242 11.62 21.65 12.20
C ALA A 242 10.69 22.85 12.01
N ARG A 243 9.40 22.73 12.30
CA ARG A 243 8.45 23.86 12.30
C ARG A 243 8.40 24.55 13.67
N TYR A 244 8.19 23.80 14.74
CA TYR A 244 7.84 24.37 16.06
C TYR A 244 9.03 24.54 17.01
N PHE A 245 10.06 23.69 16.90
CA PHE A 245 11.15 23.64 17.88
C PHE A 245 12.40 24.44 17.46
N ARG A 246 12.32 25.25 16.39
CA ARG A 246 13.45 26.09 15.89
C ARG A 246 14.13 26.97 16.93
N HIS A 247 13.42 27.33 18.00
CA HIS A 247 13.94 28.12 19.12
C HIS A 247 14.94 27.34 20.00
N LYS A 248 15.11 26.03 19.79
CA LYS A 248 16.12 25.17 20.42
C LYS A 248 17.29 24.92 19.44
N ASP A 249 17.91 25.97 18.88
CA ASP A 249 19.12 25.83 18.04
C ASP A 249 20.31 25.40 18.94
N PRO A 250 21.15 24.42 18.56
CA PRO A 250 21.13 23.63 17.33
C PRO A 250 20.37 22.28 17.44
N LEU A 251 19.76 21.96 18.60
CA LEU A 251 19.11 20.67 18.87
C LEU A 251 18.01 20.32 17.85
N TRP A 252 17.14 21.26 17.50
CA TRP A 252 16.06 21.02 16.53
C TRP A 252 16.58 20.55 15.18
N PHE A 253 17.74 21.07 14.75
CA PHE A 253 18.34 20.75 13.46
C PHE A 253 18.91 19.34 13.45
N HIS A 254 19.54 18.91 14.55
CA HIS A 254 20.03 17.55 14.71
C HIS A 254 18.88 16.54 14.76
N LEU A 255 17.86 16.80 15.61
CA LEU A 255 16.68 15.93 15.70
C LEU A 255 15.95 15.82 14.36
N HIS A 256 15.70 16.94 13.68
CA HIS A 256 15.13 16.93 12.33
C HIS A 256 15.98 16.10 11.37
N SER A 257 17.28 16.37 11.27
CA SER A 257 18.15 15.70 10.29
C SER A 257 18.22 14.19 10.52
N VAL A 258 18.36 13.73 11.78
CA VAL A 258 18.40 12.31 12.11
C VAL A 258 17.06 11.64 11.82
N ILE A 259 15.94 12.23 12.24
CA ILE A 259 14.61 11.65 12.03
C ILE A 259 14.26 11.60 10.54
N GLN A 260 14.61 12.62 9.75
CA GLN A 260 14.43 12.61 8.30
C GLN A 260 15.31 11.55 7.61
N LEU A 261 16.56 11.35 8.05
CA LEU A 261 17.43 10.29 7.49
C LEU A 261 16.91 8.88 7.80
N VAL A 262 16.45 8.63 9.04
CA VAL A 262 15.82 7.36 9.42
C VAL A 262 14.53 7.13 8.64
N GLY A 263 13.66 8.15 8.55
CA GLY A 263 12.43 8.08 7.77
C GLY A 263 12.69 7.85 6.27
N PHE A 264 13.74 8.45 5.71
CA PHE A 264 14.15 8.23 4.33
C PHE A 264 14.65 6.80 4.10
N ALA A 265 15.38 6.19 5.04
CA ALA A 265 15.79 4.79 4.95
C ALA A 265 14.58 3.84 4.93
N PHE A 266 13.58 4.05 5.80
CA PHE A 266 12.30 3.32 5.76
C PHE A 266 11.54 3.58 4.44
N GLY A 267 11.53 4.82 3.96
CA GLY A 267 10.90 5.20 2.71
C GLY A 267 11.53 4.55 1.48
N LEU A 268 12.86 4.48 1.42
CA LEU A 268 13.60 3.77 0.38
C LEU A 268 13.35 2.27 0.43
N GLY A 269 13.40 1.66 1.63
CA GLY A 269 13.04 0.25 1.83
C GLY A 269 11.61 -0.07 1.37
N THR A 270 10.66 0.85 1.61
CA THR A 270 9.29 0.75 1.09
C THR A 270 9.27 0.69 -0.44
N VAL A 271 9.99 1.59 -1.13
CA VAL A 271 10.04 1.61 -2.61
C VAL A 271 10.73 0.35 -3.16
N LEU A 272 11.84 -0.08 -2.56
CA LEU A 272 12.55 -1.30 -2.99
C LEU A 272 11.67 -2.56 -2.87
N LEU A 273 10.94 -2.71 -1.75
CA LEU A 273 9.94 -3.78 -1.60
C LEU A 273 8.79 -3.64 -2.60
N GLY A 274 8.36 -2.42 -2.92
CA GLY A 274 7.34 -2.15 -3.94
C GLY A 274 7.79 -2.54 -5.35
N LEU A 275 9.04 -2.28 -5.72
CA LEU A 275 9.64 -2.73 -6.98
C LEU A 275 9.76 -4.25 -7.04
N GLN A 276 10.17 -4.90 -5.95
CA GLN A 276 10.21 -6.37 -5.84
C GLN A 276 8.80 -6.99 -5.88
N LEU A 277 7.79 -6.30 -5.36
CA LEU A 277 6.39 -6.73 -5.44
C LEU A 277 5.86 -6.59 -6.87
N TYR A 278 6.22 -5.52 -7.58
CA TYR A 278 5.90 -5.35 -8.99
C TYR A 278 6.54 -6.44 -9.87
N SER A 279 7.81 -6.78 -9.67
CA SER A 279 8.48 -7.84 -10.46
C SER A 279 7.97 -9.26 -10.18
N LYS A 280 7.29 -9.49 -9.05
CA LYS A 280 6.69 -10.79 -8.71
C LYS A 280 5.20 -10.91 -9.05
N MET A 281 4.44 -9.80 -9.01
CA MET A 281 2.98 -9.83 -9.24
C MET A 281 2.54 -9.19 -10.56
N HIS A 282 3.39 -8.36 -11.20
CA HIS A 282 3.04 -7.51 -12.34
C HIS A 282 1.78 -6.65 -12.12
N ALA A 283 1.43 -6.37 -10.85
CA ALA A 283 0.20 -5.69 -10.47
C ALA A 283 0.15 -4.25 -11.02
N HIS A 284 -0.78 -4.01 -11.95
CA HIS A 284 -0.83 -2.78 -12.73
C HIS A 284 -1.63 -1.67 -12.01
N ILE A 285 -1.01 -1.00 -11.03
CA ILE A 285 -1.57 0.14 -10.30
C ILE A 285 -0.78 1.42 -10.66
N PRO A 286 -1.01 2.02 -11.84
CA PRO A 286 -0.13 3.06 -12.39
C PRO A 286 -0.10 4.33 -11.55
N ALA A 287 -1.23 4.74 -10.95
CA ALA A 287 -1.31 5.93 -10.11
C ALA A 287 -0.42 5.80 -8.84
N HIS A 288 -0.56 4.70 -8.09
CA HIS A 288 0.24 4.45 -6.89
C HIS A 288 1.74 4.35 -7.21
N ARG A 289 2.09 3.68 -8.32
CA ARG A 289 3.49 3.59 -8.78
C ARG A 289 4.04 4.96 -9.18
N GLY A 290 3.29 5.73 -9.96
CA GLY A 290 3.70 7.07 -10.43
C GLY A 290 3.89 8.05 -9.28
N ILE A 291 2.94 8.12 -8.36
CA ILE A 291 3.02 8.99 -7.18
C ILE A 291 4.15 8.52 -6.24
N GLY A 292 4.34 7.21 -6.05
CA GLY A 292 5.44 6.68 -5.27
C GLY A 292 6.82 7.06 -5.82
N ILE A 293 7.01 7.00 -7.14
CA ILE A 293 8.25 7.46 -7.80
C ILE A 293 8.42 8.99 -7.64
N PHE A 294 7.35 9.76 -7.81
CA PHE A 294 7.38 11.22 -7.62
C PHE A 294 7.78 11.62 -6.19
N VAL A 295 7.21 10.94 -5.18
CA VAL A 295 7.58 11.12 -3.76
C VAL A 295 9.05 10.78 -3.52
N LEU A 296 9.58 9.70 -4.12
CA LEU A 296 11.00 9.35 -4.02
C LEU A 296 11.90 10.47 -4.59
N VAL A 297 11.56 11.02 -5.77
CA VAL A 297 12.30 12.13 -6.38
C VAL A 297 12.29 13.38 -5.48
N LEU A 298 11.13 13.79 -4.98
CA LEU A 298 11.01 14.91 -4.03
C LEU A 298 11.85 14.71 -2.76
N SER A 299 12.07 13.46 -2.37
CA SER A 299 12.76 13.09 -1.12
C SER A 299 14.27 12.99 -1.30
N ILE A 300 14.75 12.48 -2.45
CA ILE A 300 16.16 12.62 -2.85
C ILE A 300 16.54 14.10 -2.89
N LEU A 301 15.66 14.94 -3.46
CA LEU A 301 15.79 16.41 -3.44
C LEU A 301 15.87 16.99 -1.99
N GLN A 302 15.17 16.42 -1.01
CA GLN A 302 15.33 16.83 0.40
C GLN A 302 16.66 16.37 1.01
N ILE A 303 17.14 15.17 0.69
CA ILE A 303 18.46 14.70 1.15
C ILE A 303 19.59 15.56 0.57
N LEU A 304 19.51 15.91 -0.72
CA LEU A 304 20.46 16.85 -1.35
C LEU A 304 20.41 18.25 -0.71
N ALA A 305 19.25 18.69 -0.23
CA ALA A 305 19.12 19.97 0.47
C ALA A 305 20.00 20.04 1.74
N LEU A 306 20.24 18.91 2.43
CA LEU A 306 21.11 18.85 3.61
C LEU A 306 22.57 19.20 3.24
N PHE A 307 23.08 18.63 2.15
CA PHE A 307 24.45 18.85 1.67
C PHE A 307 24.61 20.23 1.02
N LEU A 308 23.59 20.70 0.29
CA LEU A 308 23.57 22.02 -0.37
C LEU A 308 23.12 23.15 0.56
N ARG A 309 23.16 22.98 1.88
CA ARG A 309 22.67 23.94 2.88
C ARG A 309 23.57 25.19 2.96
N PRO A 310 23.12 26.39 2.51
CA PRO A 310 23.96 27.58 2.50
C PRO A 310 24.19 28.15 3.90
N ASN A 311 25.26 28.95 4.05
CA ASN A 311 25.55 29.74 5.25
C ASN A 311 24.36 30.67 5.60
N LYS A 312 24.16 30.93 6.90
CA LYS A 312 22.99 31.65 7.45
C LYS A 312 22.80 33.04 6.80
N ASP A 313 23.90 33.71 6.45
CA ASP A 313 23.94 35.11 6.03
C ASP A 313 23.83 35.29 4.49
N SER A 314 23.78 34.21 3.73
CA SER A 314 23.70 34.25 2.27
C SER A 314 22.29 34.54 1.76
N LYS A 315 22.14 35.36 0.69
CA LYS A 315 20.84 35.56 0.01
C LYS A 315 20.22 34.24 -0.47
N ILE A 316 21.07 33.28 -0.87
CA ILE A 316 20.70 31.92 -1.32
C ILE A 316 19.99 31.14 -0.19
N ARG A 317 20.31 31.39 1.09
CA ARG A 317 19.64 30.79 2.26
C ARG A 317 18.12 30.97 2.21
N LYS A 318 17.63 32.12 1.73
CA LYS A 318 16.18 32.40 1.61
C LYS A 318 15.52 31.52 0.55
N MET A 319 16.14 31.37 -0.61
CA MET A 319 15.65 30.48 -1.68
C MET A 319 15.68 29.01 -1.24
N TRP A 320 16.78 28.56 -0.62
CA TRP A 320 16.90 27.22 -0.06
C TRP A 320 15.80 26.93 0.97
N ASN A 321 15.50 27.88 1.88
CA ASN A 321 14.45 27.71 2.89
C ASN A 321 13.05 27.56 2.25
N LEU A 322 12.78 28.33 1.19
CA LEU A 322 11.51 28.28 0.45
C LEU A 322 11.35 26.93 -0.26
N TYR A 323 12.36 26.55 -1.06
CA TYR A 323 12.43 25.26 -1.76
C TYR A 323 12.26 24.07 -0.80
N HIS A 324 13.09 23.99 0.24
CA HIS A 324 13.10 22.88 1.19
C HIS A 324 11.75 22.78 1.94
N SER A 325 11.15 23.91 2.34
CA SER A 325 9.86 23.86 3.04
C SER A 325 8.70 23.48 2.14
N TRP A 326 8.64 23.95 0.88
CA TRP A 326 7.54 23.60 -0.03
C TRP A 326 7.66 22.17 -0.56
N PHE A 327 8.83 21.77 -1.06
CA PHE A 327 9.02 20.43 -1.61
C PHE A 327 8.91 19.35 -0.52
N GLY A 328 9.37 19.63 0.70
CA GLY A 328 9.13 18.75 1.86
C GLY A 328 7.65 18.59 2.20
N ARG A 329 6.84 19.67 2.15
CA ARG A 329 5.38 19.58 2.35
C ARG A 329 4.70 18.80 1.23
N MET A 330 5.07 19.04 -0.02
CA MET A 330 4.56 18.28 -1.17
C MET A 330 4.86 16.79 -1.01
N ALA A 331 6.08 16.41 -0.64
CA ALA A 331 6.45 15.02 -0.41
C ALA A 331 5.53 14.34 0.62
N LEU A 332 5.26 14.99 1.75
CA LEU A 332 4.35 14.46 2.78
C LEU A 332 2.90 14.33 2.31
N ILE A 333 2.37 15.33 1.58
CA ILE A 333 1.00 15.31 1.04
C ILE A 333 0.83 14.17 0.03
N PHE A 334 1.74 14.07 -0.96
CA PHE A 334 1.70 13.02 -1.95
C PHE A 334 1.96 11.63 -1.34
N ALA A 335 2.81 11.52 -0.30
CA ALA A 335 3.02 10.27 0.40
C ALA A 335 1.76 9.81 1.15
N ALA A 336 1.03 10.72 1.81
CA ALA A 336 -0.25 10.39 2.46
C ALA A 336 -1.31 9.92 1.45
N MET A 337 -1.45 10.63 0.32
CA MET A 337 -2.29 10.18 -0.80
C MET A 337 -1.87 8.81 -1.32
N ASN A 338 -0.55 8.56 -1.43
CA ASN A 338 -0.03 7.30 -1.93
C ASN A 338 -0.25 6.12 -0.98
N ILE A 339 -0.23 6.35 0.34
CA ILE A 339 -0.63 5.35 1.34
C ILE A 339 -2.10 4.98 1.13
N VAL A 340 -3.01 5.96 1.01
CA VAL A 340 -4.44 5.69 0.79
C VAL A 340 -4.66 4.87 -0.50
N LEU A 341 -4.02 5.26 -1.61
CA LEU A 341 -4.08 4.50 -2.87
C LEU A 341 -3.49 3.09 -2.72
N GLY A 342 -2.37 2.96 -2.00
CA GLY A 342 -1.72 1.67 -1.73
C GLY A 342 -2.62 0.74 -0.92
N MET A 343 -3.31 1.25 0.10
CA MET A 343 -4.22 0.46 0.95
C MET A 343 -5.55 0.12 0.27
N GLN A 344 -6.08 1.01 -0.57
CA GLN A 344 -7.22 0.71 -1.44
C GLN A 344 -6.86 -0.38 -2.45
N ALA A 345 -5.71 -0.26 -3.14
CA ALA A 345 -5.21 -1.28 -4.06
C ALA A 345 -4.72 -2.56 -3.35
N ALA A 346 -4.44 -2.50 -2.04
CA ALA A 346 -4.23 -3.67 -1.21
C ALA A 346 -5.52 -4.48 -1.01
N ARG A 347 -6.70 -3.87 -1.21
CA ARG A 347 -8.01 -4.36 -0.72
C ARG A 347 -7.93 -4.73 0.77
N ALA A 348 -7.13 -3.99 1.54
CA ALA A 348 -7.08 -4.14 2.98
C ALA A 348 -8.46 -3.77 3.56
N GLY A 349 -8.90 -4.54 4.57
CA GLY A 349 -10.23 -4.43 5.19
C GLY A 349 -10.49 -3.08 5.86
N ASN A 350 -11.58 -2.93 6.61
CA ASN A 350 -11.88 -1.61 7.20
C ASN A 350 -10.88 -1.17 8.29
N ASP A 351 -10.16 -2.12 8.90
CA ASP A 351 -9.25 -1.89 10.03
C ASP A 351 -8.18 -0.83 9.75
N TRP A 352 -7.57 -0.83 8.55
CA TRP A 352 -6.55 0.18 8.23
C TRP A 352 -7.13 1.59 8.16
N LYS A 353 -8.41 1.75 7.80
CA LYS A 353 -9.07 3.06 7.78
C LYS A 353 -9.18 3.62 9.19
N ILE A 354 -9.43 2.75 10.18
CA ILE A 354 -9.48 3.10 11.60
C ILE A 354 -8.07 3.48 12.07
N SER A 355 -7.08 2.59 11.92
CA SER A 355 -5.73 2.83 12.44
C SER A 355 -5.01 4.00 11.74
N TYR A 356 -5.09 4.09 10.41
CA TYR A 356 -4.49 5.20 9.66
C TYR A 356 -5.29 6.50 9.81
N GLY A 357 -6.62 6.42 9.89
CA GLY A 357 -7.48 7.57 10.19
C GLY A 357 -7.20 8.16 11.57
N PHE A 358 -6.96 7.32 12.58
CA PHE A 358 -6.51 7.74 13.90
C PHE A 358 -5.13 8.41 13.84
N LEU A 359 -4.15 7.79 13.17
CA LEU A 359 -2.81 8.36 12.99
C LEU A 359 -2.83 9.74 12.33
N VAL A 360 -3.57 9.89 11.22
CA VAL A 360 -3.70 11.16 10.49
C VAL A 360 -4.43 12.20 11.34
N SER A 361 -5.53 11.83 12.00
CA SER A 361 -6.28 12.72 12.91
C SER A 361 -5.40 13.22 14.06
N PHE A 362 -4.62 12.33 14.69
CA PHE A 362 -3.69 12.68 15.76
C PHE A 362 -2.62 13.67 15.29
N VAL A 363 -2.03 13.43 14.11
CA VAL A 363 -1.04 14.36 13.50
C VAL A 363 -1.67 15.72 13.20
N ILE A 364 -2.89 15.76 12.66
CA ILE A 364 -3.62 17.01 12.39
C ILE A 364 -3.91 17.77 13.68
N VAL A 365 -4.45 17.11 14.71
CA VAL A 365 -4.75 17.73 16.02
C VAL A 365 -3.48 18.26 16.68
N ALA A 366 -2.38 17.49 16.68
CA ALA A 366 -1.09 17.94 17.21
C ALA A 366 -0.56 19.18 16.46
N VAL A 367 -0.69 19.22 15.13
CA VAL A 367 -0.31 20.38 14.31
C VAL A 367 -1.19 21.60 14.63
N ILE A 368 -2.51 21.43 14.81
CA ILE A 368 -3.42 22.53 15.18
C ILE A 368 -3.04 23.11 16.55
N ILE A 369 -2.87 22.26 17.57
CA ILE A 369 -2.47 22.69 18.93
C ILE A 369 -1.13 23.44 18.88
N LEU A 370 -0.13 22.89 18.20
CA LEU A 370 1.19 23.52 18.08
C LEU A 370 1.16 24.84 17.29
N GLU A 371 0.28 24.98 16.28
CA GLU A 371 0.11 26.24 15.55
C GLU A 371 -0.58 27.31 16.41
N VAL A 372 -1.61 26.95 17.20
CA VAL A 372 -2.27 27.85 18.15
C VAL A 372 -1.26 28.34 19.20
N LEU A 373 -0.50 27.44 19.82
CA LEU A 373 0.53 27.79 20.80
C LEU A 373 1.64 28.67 20.19
N ALA A 374 2.07 28.38 18.95
CA ALA A 374 3.05 29.19 18.23
C ALA A 374 2.50 30.57 17.83
N TYR A 375 1.19 30.69 17.55
CA TYR A 375 0.53 31.96 17.29
C TYR A 375 0.42 32.81 18.56
N LEU A 376 -0.06 32.23 19.67
CA LEU A 376 -0.20 32.92 20.96
C LEU A 376 1.15 33.48 21.43
N LYS A 377 2.20 32.65 21.43
CA LYS A 377 3.57 33.08 21.78
C LYS A 377 4.11 34.18 20.86
N ARG A 378 3.75 34.18 19.58
CA ARG A 378 4.11 35.27 18.65
C ARG A 378 3.31 36.55 18.94
N SER A 379 2.10 36.43 19.45
CA SER A 379 1.29 37.58 19.88
C SER A 379 1.86 38.24 21.13
N GLU A 380 2.14 37.44 22.17
CA GLU A 380 2.78 37.86 23.42
C GLU A 380 4.12 38.58 23.17
N ASN A 381 5.00 38.00 22.36
CA ASN A 381 6.27 38.63 22.01
C ASN A 381 6.10 39.99 21.28
N ARG A 382 5.01 40.18 20.53
CA ARG A 382 4.73 41.48 19.88
C ARG A 382 4.20 42.51 20.89
N SER A 383 3.34 42.12 21.83
CA SER A 383 2.89 43.05 22.88
C SER A 383 4.07 43.49 23.76
N LEU A 384 4.92 42.55 24.20
CA LEU A 384 6.14 42.85 24.96
C LEU A 384 7.09 43.81 24.23
N HIS A 385 7.25 43.65 22.91
CA HIS A 385 8.11 44.55 22.13
C HIS A 385 7.52 45.97 22.01
N ASN A 386 6.20 46.07 21.85
CA ASN A 386 5.51 47.37 21.81
C ASN A 386 5.62 48.09 23.17
N PHE A 387 5.40 47.40 24.29
CA PHE A 387 5.55 47.97 25.65
C PHE A 387 6.96 48.51 25.94
N HIS A 388 8.01 47.95 25.32
CA HIS A 388 9.39 48.40 25.52
C HIS A 388 9.78 49.59 24.61
N MET A 389 8.89 50.00 23.70
CA MET A 389 9.11 51.11 22.77
C MET A 389 8.33 52.38 23.12
N ASP A 390 7.37 52.32 24.05
CA ASP A 390 6.80 53.51 24.67
C ASP A 390 7.83 54.11 25.63
N PRO A 391 8.35 55.33 25.40
CA PRO A 391 9.19 56.00 26.37
C PRO A 391 8.33 56.26 27.62
N ALA A 392 8.85 55.96 28.80
CA ALA A 392 8.21 56.39 30.04
C ALA A 392 8.04 57.90 29.99
N THR A 393 6.79 58.38 29.98
CA THR A 393 6.48 59.80 30.03
C THR A 393 6.95 60.33 31.38
N GLU A 394 8.12 60.95 31.40
CA GLU A 394 8.61 61.69 32.57
C GLU A 394 7.58 62.76 32.91
N VAL A 395 6.91 62.60 34.05
CA VAL A 395 5.99 63.60 34.60
C VAL A 395 6.85 64.66 35.30
N PRO A 396 6.89 65.92 34.83
CA PRO A 396 7.71 66.93 35.47
C PRO A 396 7.13 67.32 36.83
N PHE A 397 7.97 67.35 37.87
CA PHE A 397 7.58 67.92 39.16
C PHE A 397 7.34 69.43 39.05
N PRO A 398 6.33 69.99 39.76
CA PRO A 398 6.02 71.42 39.69
C PRO A 398 7.05 72.24 40.48
N SER A 399 7.80 73.10 39.80
CA SER A 399 8.60 74.13 40.44
C SER A 399 7.77 75.41 40.63
N ASN A 400 7.69 75.88 41.88
CA ASN A 400 7.12 77.19 42.19
C ASN A 400 8.00 78.30 41.60
N ASN A 401 7.45 79.17 40.76
CA ASN A 401 7.78 80.60 40.76
C ASN A 401 6.76 81.43 39.95
N LEU A 402 6.30 82.52 40.56
CA LEU A 402 5.45 83.55 39.93
C LEU A 402 6.28 84.50 39.04
N PRO A 403 5.82 84.82 37.81
CA PRO A 403 6.26 86.00 37.09
C PRO A 403 5.17 87.09 37.04
N LYS A 404 5.51 88.32 37.41
CA LYS A 404 4.75 89.51 36.96
C LYS A 404 5.12 89.82 35.51
N GLY A 405 4.13 90.23 34.69
CA GLY A 405 4.23 90.33 33.22
C GLY A 405 5.23 91.39 32.66
N LYS A 406 5.35 91.57 31.34
CA LYS A 406 4.33 91.42 30.27
C LYS A 406 4.91 90.95 28.90
N PHE A 407 4.08 90.20 28.13
CA PHE A 407 3.85 90.14 26.66
C PHE A 407 4.96 90.59 25.66
N PHE A 408 5.30 89.99 24.49
CA PHE A 408 4.85 88.89 23.58
C PHE A 408 4.62 89.45 22.14
N HIS A 409 5.03 88.84 21.02
CA HIS A 409 6.02 87.76 20.78
C HIS A 409 6.48 87.77 19.29
N LEU A 410 7.74 87.39 18.99
CA LEU A 410 8.36 87.12 17.68
C LEU A 410 9.50 86.12 17.94
N PHE A 411 9.87 85.15 17.09
CA PHE A 411 9.65 84.91 15.65
C PHE A 411 9.03 83.53 15.39
#